data_AF-A0A6P0IY94-F1
#
_entry.id   AF-A0A6P0IY94-F1
#
_cell.length_a   1.000
_cell.length_b   1.000
_cell.length_c   1.000
_cell.angle_alpha   90.00
_cell.angle_beta   90.00
_cell.angle_gamma   90.00
#
_symmetry.space_group_name_H-M   'P 1'
#
loop_
_entity.id
_entity.type
_entity.pdbx_description
1 polymer ?
#
loop_
_entity_poly.entity_id
_entity_poly.type
_entity_poly.pdbx_seq_one_letter_code
_entity_poly.pdbx_strand_id
1 'polypeptide(L)'
;MTVLIITHSQDNESIPLVVKAIEEKGGKAFRFDTDRFPTEVQLDVYYGKNKDGKNTERLILKSEEEKLDLQEVSAVWYRRIAMGARIPSTMDPQMRQASVQESRVTIQGMIASIDGFHLDRGSVIEQAKNKQLQLKVARELGIDTPLNLTTNNPAAVVEFAKECESGIITKMLSSFAIYDQQGEEQVVFTNPVKPEDLDNLD
;
A
#
# COMPACT_ATOMS: atom_id res chain seq x y z
N MET A 1 -2.17 25.88 -2.31
CA MET A 1 -1.66 24.55 -2.64
C MET A 1 -2.31 23.57 -1.67
N THR A 2 -3.10 22.62 -2.17
CA THR A 2 -3.70 21.57 -1.33
C THR A 2 -2.97 20.25 -1.60
N VAL A 3 -2.53 19.60 -0.53
CA VAL A 3 -1.83 18.31 -0.55
C VAL A 3 -2.76 17.25 0.03
N LEU A 4 -3.09 16.23 -0.77
CA LEU A 4 -3.85 15.07 -0.31
C LEU A 4 -2.90 14.03 0.28
N ILE A 5 -3.08 13.67 1.53
CA ILE A 5 -2.27 12.66 2.23
C ILE A 5 -3.06 11.36 2.30
N ILE A 6 -2.57 10.32 1.61
CA ILE A 6 -3.18 8.99 1.58
C ILE A 6 -2.58 8.15 2.71
N THR A 7 -3.35 7.87 3.75
CA THR A 7 -2.91 7.17 4.96
C THR A 7 -4.01 6.24 5.51
N HIS A 8 -3.92 5.85 6.78
CA HIS A 8 -4.94 5.17 7.55
C HIS A 8 -5.06 5.77 8.95
N SER A 9 -6.19 5.55 9.62
CA SER A 9 -6.52 6.18 10.90
C SER A 9 -5.50 5.93 12.02
N GLN A 10 -4.87 4.75 12.00
CA GLN A 10 -3.85 4.31 12.97
C GLN A 10 -2.39 4.51 12.48
N ASP A 11 -2.15 5.36 11.48
CA ASP A 11 -0.77 5.67 11.07
C ASP A 11 -0.03 6.49 12.14
N ASN A 12 1.28 6.55 12.03
CA ASN A 12 2.16 7.05 13.08
C ASN A 12 2.38 8.58 13.01
N GLU A 13 3.28 9.09 13.87
CA GLU A 13 3.60 10.50 14.04
C GLU A 13 4.13 11.20 12.77
N SER A 14 4.44 10.45 11.71
CA SER A 14 4.82 11.02 10.42
C SER A 14 3.74 11.93 9.84
N ILE A 15 2.46 11.59 10.03
CA ILE A 15 1.33 12.36 9.47
C ILE A 15 1.25 13.77 10.05
N PRO A 16 1.11 13.98 11.38
CA PRO A 16 1.04 15.33 11.94
C PRO A 16 2.31 16.16 11.69
N LEU A 17 3.49 15.53 11.63
CA LEU A 17 4.74 16.22 11.31
C LEU A 17 4.74 16.78 9.89
N VAL A 18 4.30 15.99 8.91
CA VAL A 18 4.23 16.44 7.51
C VAL A 18 3.11 17.45 7.29
N VAL A 19 1.94 17.25 7.92
CA VAL A 19 0.85 18.24 7.91
C VAL A 19 1.35 19.61 8.38
N LYS A 20 1.99 19.66 9.55
CA LYS A 20 2.54 20.89 10.10
C LYS A 20 3.55 21.55 9.15
N ALA A 21 4.46 20.77 8.57
CA ALA A 21 5.45 21.30 7.63
C ALA A 21 4.83 21.85 6.32
N ILE A 22 3.71 21.28 5.86
CA ILE A 22 2.94 21.81 4.71
C ILE A 22 2.30 23.14 5.09
N GLU A 23 1.68 23.23 6.27
CA GLU A 23 1.01 24.43 6.77
C GLU A 23 1.99 25.59 7.03
N GLU A 24 3.16 25.31 7.62
CA GLU A 24 4.23 26.29 7.82
C GLU A 24 4.75 26.89 6.51
N LYS A 25 4.57 26.18 5.38
CA LYS A 25 4.89 26.66 4.03
C LYS A 25 3.71 27.36 3.34
N GLY A 26 2.60 27.57 4.04
CA GLY A 26 1.37 28.19 3.50
C GLY A 26 0.52 27.25 2.65
N GLY A 27 0.80 25.94 2.67
CA GLY A 27 -0.05 24.93 2.05
C GLY A 27 -1.21 24.52 2.94
N LYS A 28 -2.13 23.74 2.37
CA LYS A 28 -3.19 23.04 3.10
C LYS A 28 -2.95 21.54 2.96
N ALA A 29 -3.04 20.77 4.03
CA ALA A 29 -2.98 19.33 4.00
C ALA A 29 -4.38 18.76 4.26
N PHE A 30 -4.80 17.79 3.45
CA PHE A 30 -6.03 17.04 3.67
C PHE A 30 -5.67 15.59 3.95
N ARG A 31 -6.01 15.09 5.14
CA ARG A 31 -5.75 13.71 5.54
C ARG A 31 -6.88 12.81 5.08
N PHE A 32 -6.56 11.84 4.23
CA PHE A 32 -7.49 10.79 3.84
C PHE A 32 -7.09 9.43 4.44
N ASP A 33 -7.83 9.02 5.46
CA ASP A 33 -7.73 7.70 6.07
C ASP A 33 -8.48 6.65 5.25
N THR A 34 -7.74 5.90 4.43
CA THR A 34 -8.31 4.94 3.46
C THR A 34 -9.03 3.76 4.11
N ASP A 35 -8.74 3.43 5.37
CA ASP A 35 -9.46 2.40 6.14
C ASP A 35 -10.88 2.79 6.49
N ARG A 36 -11.17 4.10 6.57
CA ARG A 36 -12.49 4.65 6.89
C ARG A 36 -13.42 4.71 5.68
N PHE A 37 -12.91 4.49 4.48
CA PHE A 37 -13.73 4.30 3.28
C PHE A 37 -14.11 2.82 3.14
N PRO A 38 -15.38 2.45 2.85
CA PRO A 38 -16.51 3.33 2.51
C PRO A 38 -17.46 3.65 3.68
N THR A 39 -17.13 3.24 4.91
CA THR A 39 -18.07 3.25 6.05
C THR A 39 -18.29 4.64 6.64
N GLU A 40 -17.28 5.49 6.61
CA GLU A 40 -17.28 6.82 7.26
C GLU A 40 -16.84 7.93 6.28
N VAL A 41 -16.19 7.56 5.18
CA VAL A 41 -15.76 8.49 4.12
C VAL A 41 -16.57 8.22 2.86
N GLN A 42 -17.06 9.29 2.25
CA GLN A 42 -17.81 9.27 1.00
C GLN A 42 -16.94 9.81 -0.14
N LEU A 43 -17.07 9.20 -1.31
CA LEU A 43 -16.43 9.64 -2.54
C LEU A 43 -17.49 9.76 -3.64
N ASP A 44 -17.62 10.96 -4.17
CA ASP A 44 -18.40 11.21 -5.39
C ASP A 44 -17.43 11.36 -6.56
N VAL A 45 -17.56 10.50 -7.56
CA VAL A 45 -16.89 10.64 -8.86
C VAL A 45 -17.99 10.73 -9.92
N TYR A 46 -18.15 11.91 -10.50
CA TYR A 46 -19.12 12.15 -11.57
C TYR A 46 -18.44 12.78 -12.77
N TYR A 47 -18.66 12.19 -13.93
CA TYR A 47 -18.34 12.76 -15.24
C TYR A 47 -19.61 12.82 -16.06
N GLY A 48 -19.94 13.98 -16.60
CA GLY A 48 -21.17 14.14 -17.37
C GLY A 48 -21.20 15.43 -18.16
N LYS A 49 -22.42 15.90 -18.43
CA LYS A 49 -22.67 17.16 -19.16
C LYS A 49 -23.58 18.07 -18.35
N ASN A 50 -23.29 19.36 -18.38
CA ASN A 50 -24.18 20.38 -17.82
C ASN A 50 -25.38 20.64 -18.75
N LYS A 51 -26.28 21.55 -18.34
CA LYS A 51 -27.49 21.91 -19.10
C LYS A 51 -27.20 22.45 -20.51
N ASP A 52 -26.01 23.02 -20.72
CA ASP A 52 -25.58 23.56 -22.02
C ASP A 52 -24.83 22.52 -22.87
N GLY A 53 -24.80 21.25 -22.44
CA GLY A 53 -24.12 20.16 -23.13
C GLY A 53 -22.60 20.16 -23.00
N LYS A 54 -22.02 21.03 -22.18
CA LYS A 54 -20.57 21.08 -21.90
C LYS A 54 -20.20 20.00 -20.89
N ASN A 55 -19.01 19.41 -21.06
CA ASN A 55 -18.48 18.46 -20.09
C ASN A 55 -18.38 19.12 -18.70
N THR A 56 -18.75 18.36 -17.68
CA THR A 56 -18.64 18.76 -16.29
C THR A 56 -18.28 17.55 -15.46
N GLU A 57 -17.54 17.78 -14.39
CA GLU A 57 -17.18 16.76 -13.43
C GLU A 57 -17.44 17.25 -12.01
N ARG A 58 -17.58 16.29 -11.09
CA ARG A 58 -17.70 16.54 -9.67
C ARG A 58 -16.97 15.44 -8.94
N LEU A 59 -15.83 15.79 -8.36
CA LEU A 59 -14.90 14.88 -7.71
C LEU A 59 -14.77 15.28 -6.24
N ILE A 60 -15.62 14.73 -5.37
CA ILE A 60 -15.71 15.16 -3.97
C ILE A 60 -15.30 14.02 -3.06
N LEU A 61 -14.34 14.28 -2.18
CA LEU A 61 -14.03 13.44 -1.03
C LEU A 61 -14.60 14.10 0.22
N LYS A 62 -15.37 13.36 1.02
CA LYS A 62 -16.06 13.91 2.18
C LYS A 62 -15.96 12.97 3.39
N SER A 63 -15.58 13.53 4.52
CA SER A 63 -15.71 12.92 5.86
C SER A 63 -16.80 13.67 6.66
N GLU A 64 -17.02 13.29 7.91
CA GLU A 64 -17.93 14.02 8.80
C GLU A 64 -17.48 15.47 9.05
N GLU A 65 -16.17 15.69 9.12
CA GLU A 65 -15.57 16.96 9.52
C GLU A 65 -15.17 17.84 8.33
N GLU A 66 -14.82 17.23 7.20
CA GLU A 66 -14.20 17.93 6.09
C GLU A 66 -14.75 17.50 4.72
N LYS A 67 -14.65 18.42 3.76
CA LYS A 67 -14.98 18.19 2.35
C LYS A 67 -13.87 18.76 1.47
N LEU A 68 -13.41 17.96 0.52
CA LEU A 68 -12.39 18.32 -0.46
C LEU A 68 -12.95 18.15 -1.86
N ASP A 69 -12.84 19.20 -2.68
CA ASP A 69 -12.91 19.06 -4.13
C ASP A 69 -11.55 18.57 -4.63
N LEU A 70 -11.52 17.38 -5.22
CA LEU A 70 -10.28 16.75 -5.68
C LEU A 70 -9.61 17.54 -6.81
N GLN A 71 -10.35 18.42 -7.51
CA GLN A 71 -9.77 19.35 -8.49
C GLN A 71 -8.90 20.45 -7.84
N GLU A 72 -9.03 20.69 -6.53
CA GLU A 72 -8.17 21.62 -5.80
C GLU A 72 -6.84 20.98 -5.36
N VAL A 73 -6.71 19.65 -5.51
CA VAL A 73 -5.50 18.92 -5.12
C VAL A 73 -4.39 19.21 -6.12
N SER A 74 -3.27 19.66 -5.58
CA SER A 74 -2.07 19.99 -6.35
C SER A 74 -0.93 18.98 -6.18
N ALA A 75 -0.97 18.21 -5.09
CA ALA A 75 -0.05 17.12 -4.85
C ALA A 75 -0.68 16.00 -4.01
N VAL A 76 -0.20 14.77 -4.23
CA VAL A 76 -0.59 13.58 -3.48
C VAL A 76 0.63 12.99 -2.78
N TRP A 77 0.53 12.75 -1.47
CA TRP A 77 1.49 11.93 -0.75
C TRP A 77 0.90 10.52 -0.56
N TYR A 78 1.42 9.56 -1.33
CA TYR A 78 1.02 8.16 -1.29
C TYR A 78 1.78 7.43 -0.17
N ARG A 79 1.30 7.56 1.07
CA ARG A 79 2.04 7.10 2.26
C ARG A 79 1.74 5.64 2.62
N ARG A 80 0.54 5.36 3.12
CA ARG A 80 0.13 4.02 3.58
C ARG A 80 -1.33 3.82 3.23
N ILE A 81 -1.70 2.60 2.87
CA ILE A 81 -3.06 2.29 2.43
C ILE A 81 -3.61 1.13 3.23
N ALA A 82 -4.85 1.28 3.68
CA ALA A 82 -5.61 0.25 4.38
C ALA A 82 -7.05 0.22 3.84
N MET A 83 -7.18 0.36 2.52
CA MET A 83 -8.46 0.50 1.80
C MET A 83 -9.48 -0.56 2.21
N GLY A 84 -10.64 -0.13 2.73
CA GLY A 84 -11.73 -1.03 3.13
C GLY A 84 -11.50 -1.82 4.42
N ALA A 85 -10.44 -1.52 5.19
CA ALA A 85 -10.11 -2.30 6.39
C ALA A 85 -11.20 -2.24 7.48
N ARG A 86 -11.99 -1.16 7.56
CA ARG A 86 -13.11 -1.04 8.50
C ARG A 86 -14.43 -1.62 7.99
N ILE A 87 -14.46 -2.23 6.80
CA ILE A 87 -15.64 -3.01 6.39
C ILE A 87 -15.84 -4.15 7.40
N PRO A 88 -17.02 -4.22 8.07
CA PRO A 88 -17.23 -5.12 9.20
C PRO A 88 -16.86 -6.57 8.89
N SER A 89 -16.07 -7.19 9.78
CA SER A 89 -15.74 -8.62 9.69
C SER A 89 -16.96 -9.54 9.89
N THR A 90 -18.04 -9.00 10.45
CA THR A 90 -19.33 -9.68 10.63
C THR A 90 -20.17 -9.76 9.35
N MET A 91 -19.79 -9.04 8.29
CA MET A 91 -20.41 -9.16 6.97
C MET A 91 -20.14 -10.54 6.38
N ASP A 92 -21.07 -11.03 5.55
CA ASP A 92 -20.84 -12.25 4.76
C ASP A 92 -19.46 -12.22 4.08
N PRO A 93 -18.65 -13.29 4.17
CA PRO A 93 -17.26 -13.26 3.68
C PRO A 93 -17.13 -12.93 2.20
N GLN A 94 -18.03 -13.43 1.35
CA GLN A 94 -17.98 -13.17 -0.09
C GLN A 94 -18.35 -11.71 -0.40
N MET A 95 -19.40 -11.20 0.24
CA MET A 95 -19.79 -9.79 0.11
C MET A 95 -18.71 -8.85 0.66
N ARG A 96 -18.08 -9.22 1.78
CA ARG A 96 -16.99 -8.45 2.37
C ARG A 96 -15.79 -8.41 1.44
N GLN A 97 -15.37 -9.55 0.90
CA GLN A 97 -14.26 -9.61 -0.05
C GLN A 97 -14.54 -8.73 -1.27
N ALA A 98 -15.74 -8.82 -1.86
CA ALA A 98 -16.14 -7.97 -2.98
C ALA A 98 -16.12 -6.48 -2.61
N SER A 99 -16.64 -6.11 -1.44
CA SER A 99 -16.68 -4.73 -0.97
C SER A 99 -15.29 -4.14 -0.71
N VAL A 100 -14.38 -4.93 -0.12
CA VAL A 100 -12.99 -4.52 0.10
C VAL A 100 -12.27 -4.34 -1.23
N GLN A 101 -12.47 -5.27 -2.18
CA GLN A 101 -11.86 -5.18 -3.50
C GLN A 101 -12.39 -3.98 -4.28
N GLU A 102 -13.71 -3.74 -4.26
CA GLU A 102 -14.32 -2.59 -4.93
C GLU A 102 -13.84 -1.26 -4.33
N SER A 103 -13.70 -1.21 -3.01
CA SER A 103 -13.16 -0.06 -2.30
C SER A 103 -11.71 0.22 -2.71
N ARG A 104 -10.91 -0.83 -2.86
CA ARG A 104 -9.52 -0.73 -3.30
C ARG A 104 -9.42 -0.15 -4.70
N VAL A 105 -10.12 -0.73 -5.68
CA VAL A 105 -10.05 -0.26 -7.07
C VAL A 105 -10.63 1.14 -7.23
N THR A 106 -11.67 1.49 -6.45
CA THR A 106 -12.27 2.83 -6.44
C THR A 106 -11.27 3.88 -5.96
N ILE A 107 -10.63 3.65 -4.81
CA ILE A 107 -9.63 4.60 -4.26
C ILE A 107 -8.41 4.69 -5.17
N GLN A 108 -7.93 3.56 -5.72
CA GLN A 108 -6.80 3.56 -6.65
C GLN A 108 -7.13 4.35 -7.92
N GLY A 109 -8.33 4.18 -8.48
CA GLY A 109 -8.79 4.96 -9.63
C GLY A 109 -8.88 6.45 -9.33
N MET A 110 -9.40 6.81 -8.16
CA MET A 110 -9.45 8.21 -7.71
C MET A 110 -8.06 8.82 -7.60
N ILE A 111 -7.13 8.16 -6.91
CA ILE A 111 -5.75 8.65 -6.77
C ILE A 111 -5.10 8.79 -8.14
N ALA A 112 -5.21 7.79 -9.00
CA ALA A 112 -4.61 7.82 -10.34
C ALA A 112 -5.19 8.91 -11.25
N SER A 113 -6.40 9.41 -10.96
CA SER A 113 -7.07 10.47 -11.73
C SER A 113 -6.76 11.87 -11.22
N ILE A 114 -6.07 12.03 -10.09
CA ILE A 114 -5.68 13.34 -9.57
C ILE A 114 -4.49 13.87 -10.38
N ASP A 115 -4.68 15.03 -11.00
CA ASP A 115 -3.61 15.75 -11.65
C ASP A 115 -2.59 16.33 -10.65
N GLY A 116 -1.38 16.60 -11.12
CA GLY A 116 -0.32 17.22 -10.33
C GLY A 116 0.78 16.27 -9.87
N PHE A 117 1.48 16.65 -8.80
CA PHE A 117 2.65 15.92 -8.32
C PHE A 117 2.25 14.76 -7.41
N HIS A 118 2.88 13.59 -7.58
CA HIS A 118 2.64 12.41 -6.74
C HIS A 118 3.94 11.94 -6.12
N LEU A 119 3.95 11.75 -4.81
CA LEU A 119 5.06 11.20 -4.04
C LEU A 119 4.64 9.86 -3.41
N ASP A 120 4.83 8.72 -4.06
CA ASP A 120 5.14 8.56 -5.48
C ASP A 120 3.88 8.20 -6.27
N ARG A 121 3.98 8.16 -7.61
CA ARG A 121 2.89 7.62 -8.44
C ARG A 121 2.67 6.15 -8.11
N GLY A 122 1.40 5.73 -8.05
CA GLY A 122 1.04 4.34 -7.75
C GLY A 122 1.70 3.31 -8.69
N SER A 123 1.80 3.60 -9.99
CA SER A 123 2.47 2.71 -10.95
C SER A 123 3.97 2.54 -10.67
N VAL A 124 4.65 3.59 -10.24
CA VAL A 124 6.07 3.55 -9.86
C VAL A 124 6.23 2.71 -8.61
N ILE A 125 5.35 2.87 -7.62
CA ILE A 125 5.34 2.07 -6.40
C ILE A 125 5.12 0.58 -6.72
N GLU A 126 4.14 0.23 -7.56
CA GLU A 126 3.87 -1.16 -7.93
C GLU A 126 5.05 -1.81 -8.63
N GLN A 127 5.72 -1.11 -9.54
CA GLN A 127 6.94 -1.61 -10.17
C GLN A 127 8.07 -1.75 -9.14
N ALA A 128 8.27 -0.75 -8.30
CA ALA A 128 9.34 -0.72 -7.31
C ALA A 128 9.17 -1.77 -6.21
N LYS A 129 7.96 -2.26 -5.92
CA LYS A 129 7.71 -3.32 -4.92
C LYS A 129 8.32 -4.68 -5.28
N ASN A 130 8.65 -4.91 -6.55
CA ASN A 130 9.23 -6.18 -6.98
C ASN A 130 10.68 -6.33 -6.49
N LYS A 131 10.87 -7.08 -5.38
CA LYS A 131 12.17 -7.30 -4.74
C LYS A 131 13.21 -7.93 -5.68
N GLN A 132 12.80 -8.81 -6.60
CA GLN A 132 13.70 -9.38 -7.59
C GLN A 132 14.18 -8.33 -8.59
N LEU A 133 13.29 -7.45 -9.05
CA LEU A 133 13.64 -6.33 -9.92
C LEU A 133 14.59 -5.34 -9.22
N GLN A 134 14.33 -5.03 -7.94
CA GLN A 134 15.23 -4.19 -7.13
C GLN A 134 16.66 -4.74 -7.14
N LEU A 135 16.82 -6.05 -6.86
CA LEU A 135 18.13 -6.70 -6.82
C LEU A 135 18.81 -6.72 -8.19
N LYS A 136 18.05 -6.98 -9.26
CA LYS A 136 18.57 -6.94 -10.63
C LYS A 136 19.14 -5.56 -10.97
N VAL A 137 18.35 -4.50 -10.77
CA VAL A 137 18.75 -3.12 -11.08
C VAL A 137 19.93 -2.68 -10.20
N ALA A 138 19.94 -3.03 -8.91
CA ALA A 138 21.06 -2.74 -8.01
C ALA A 138 22.37 -3.33 -8.54
N ARG A 139 22.37 -4.60 -8.98
CA ARG A 139 23.55 -5.25 -9.57
C ARG A 139 23.99 -4.62 -10.87
N GLU A 140 23.05 -4.25 -11.76
CA GLU A 140 23.36 -3.55 -13.02
C GLU A 140 24.01 -2.18 -12.78
N LEU A 141 23.70 -1.54 -11.65
CA LEU A 141 24.30 -0.27 -11.22
C LEU A 141 25.60 -0.43 -10.42
N GLY A 142 26.08 -1.66 -10.20
CA GLY A 142 27.28 -1.93 -9.42
C GLY A 142 27.10 -1.79 -7.91
N ILE A 143 25.86 -1.77 -7.42
CA ILE A 143 25.55 -1.82 -5.98
C ILE A 143 25.72 -3.28 -5.53
N ASP A 144 26.50 -3.48 -4.48
CA ASP A 144 26.68 -4.80 -3.89
C ASP A 144 25.36 -5.31 -3.29
N THR A 145 25.06 -6.59 -3.55
CA THR A 145 23.82 -7.24 -3.11
C THR A 145 24.14 -8.60 -2.50
N PRO A 146 23.41 -9.03 -1.46
CA PRO A 146 23.63 -10.35 -0.89
C PRO A 146 23.33 -11.45 -1.90
N LEU A 147 24.01 -12.59 -1.75
CA LEU A 147 23.57 -13.85 -2.35
C LEU A 147 22.10 -14.07 -1.96
N ASN A 148 21.27 -14.39 -2.94
CA ASN A 148 19.84 -14.55 -2.72
C ASN A 148 19.28 -15.60 -3.67
N LEU A 149 18.34 -16.37 -3.14
CA LEU A 149 17.56 -17.35 -3.88
C LEU A 149 16.08 -17.16 -3.54
N THR A 150 15.25 -17.03 -4.57
CA THR A 150 13.79 -17.14 -4.45
C THR A 150 13.39 -18.43 -5.15
N THR A 151 12.91 -19.43 -4.41
CA THR A 151 12.64 -20.76 -4.95
C THR A 151 11.49 -21.46 -4.24
N ASN A 152 10.84 -22.38 -4.92
CA ASN A 152 9.99 -23.44 -4.37
C ASN A 152 10.58 -24.84 -4.58
N ASN A 153 11.85 -24.94 -4.97
CA ASN A 153 12.58 -26.19 -5.20
C ASN A 153 13.51 -26.47 -4.00
N PRO A 154 13.23 -27.52 -3.19
CA PRO A 154 14.07 -27.91 -2.04
C PRO A 154 15.54 -28.16 -2.38
N ALA A 155 15.82 -28.82 -3.50
CA ALA A 155 17.19 -29.14 -3.90
C ALA A 155 18.03 -27.88 -4.10
N ALA A 156 17.44 -26.83 -4.67
CA ALA A 156 18.11 -25.54 -4.85
C ALA A 156 18.40 -24.83 -3.52
N VAL A 157 17.54 -25.01 -2.50
CA VAL A 157 17.79 -24.47 -1.14
C VAL A 157 19.02 -25.15 -0.52
N VAL A 158 19.12 -26.48 -0.64
CA VAL A 158 20.27 -27.25 -0.13
C VAL A 158 21.57 -26.85 -0.81
N GLU A 159 21.56 -26.64 -2.13
CA GLU A 159 22.73 -26.17 -2.87
C GLU A 159 23.13 -24.75 -2.44
N PHE A 160 22.17 -23.83 -2.34
CA PHE A 160 22.41 -22.46 -1.91
C PHE A 160 22.93 -22.37 -0.47
N ALA A 161 22.43 -23.21 0.44
CA ALA A 161 22.92 -23.28 1.81
C ALA A 161 24.40 -23.69 1.88
N LYS A 162 24.87 -24.56 0.98
CA LYS A 162 26.28 -24.97 0.91
C LYS A 162 27.20 -23.86 0.38
N GLU A 163 26.68 -22.99 -0.49
CA GLU A 163 27.42 -21.82 -1.02
C GLU A 163 27.60 -20.73 0.06
N CYS A 164 26.66 -20.62 1.00
CA CYS A 164 26.68 -19.62 2.06
C CYS A 164 27.34 -20.13 3.36
N GLU A 165 28.66 -20.01 3.47
CA GLU A 165 29.45 -20.48 4.63
C GLU A 165 29.01 -19.90 5.99
N SER A 166 28.43 -18.68 5.99
CA SER A 166 27.94 -18.02 7.21
C SER A 166 26.49 -18.40 7.58
N GLY A 167 25.90 -19.36 6.87
CA GLY A 167 24.49 -19.72 6.97
C GLY A 167 23.59 -18.81 6.14
N ILE A 168 22.31 -19.16 6.12
CA ILE A 168 21.28 -18.43 5.35
C ILE A 168 20.15 -17.97 6.27
N ILE A 169 19.45 -16.93 5.83
CA ILE A 169 18.16 -16.49 6.40
C ILE A 169 17.05 -16.72 5.38
N THR A 170 15.82 -16.90 5.86
CA THR A 170 14.61 -16.92 5.04
C THR A 170 13.70 -15.75 5.39
N LYS A 171 12.96 -15.27 4.39
CA LYS A 171 11.98 -14.18 4.52
C LYS A 171 10.96 -14.23 3.39
N MET A 172 9.74 -13.80 3.69
CA MET A 172 8.68 -13.71 2.69
C MET A 172 8.86 -12.49 1.75
N LEU A 173 8.40 -12.64 0.51
CA LEU A 173 8.35 -11.54 -0.46
C LEU A 173 7.20 -10.58 -0.16
N SER A 174 6.04 -11.10 0.21
CA SER A 174 4.89 -10.33 0.68
C SER A 174 4.89 -10.22 2.20
N SER A 175 4.24 -9.17 2.71
CA SER A 175 3.80 -9.11 4.10
C SER A 175 2.38 -9.63 4.16
N PHE A 176 2.12 -10.58 5.05
CA PHE A 176 0.79 -11.10 5.32
C PHE A 176 0.69 -11.52 6.78
N ALA A 177 -0.51 -11.41 7.32
CA ALA A 177 -0.88 -11.95 8.62
C ALA A 177 -1.29 -13.42 8.44
N ILE A 178 -0.75 -14.31 9.27
CA ILE A 178 -1.31 -15.64 9.48
C ILE A 178 -2.13 -15.55 10.77
N TYR A 179 -3.35 -16.09 10.80
CA TYR A 179 -4.13 -16.13 12.03
C TYR A 179 -4.22 -17.56 12.55
N ASP A 180 -4.07 -17.75 13.85
CA ASP A 180 -4.28 -19.05 14.48
C ASP A 180 -5.78 -19.36 14.68
N GLN A 181 -6.10 -20.51 15.28
CA GLN A 181 -7.48 -20.94 15.51
C GLN A 181 -8.22 -20.04 16.52
N GLN A 182 -7.48 -19.27 17.32
CA GLN A 182 -7.99 -18.31 18.30
C GLN A 182 -8.14 -16.91 17.69
N GLY A 183 -7.66 -16.70 16.45
CA GLY A 183 -7.72 -15.44 15.74
C GLY A 183 -6.56 -14.49 16.04
N GLU A 184 -5.49 -14.98 16.69
CA GLU A 184 -4.30 -14.18 16.98
C GLU A 184 -3.40 -14.06 15.75
N GLU A 185 -2.89 -12.86 15.49
CA GLU A 185 -2.01 -12.57 14.36
C GLU A 185 -0.59 -13.10 14.60
N GLN A 186 -0.16 -13.97 13.70
CA GLN A 186 1.19 -14.50 13.57
C GLN A 186 1.88 -13.84 12.39
N VAL A 187 3.05 -13.27 12.62
CA VAL A 187 3.85 -12.58 11.59
C VAL A 187 5.07 -13.41 11.26
N VAL A 188 5.28 -13.69 9.96
CA VAL A 188 6.48 -14.37 9.49
C VAL A 188 7.61 -13.35 9.34
N PHE A 189 8.48 -13.30 10.34
CA PHE A 189 9.69 -12.48 10.32
C PHE A 189 10.82 -13.10 9.49
N THR A 190 11.91 -12.35 9.35
CA THR A 190 13.15 -12.89 8.82
C THR A 190 13.78 -13.81 9.86
N ASN A 191 13.99 -15.07 9.52
CA ASN A 191 14.50 -16.09 10.42
C ASN A 191 15.80 -16.70 9.89
N PRO A 192 16.76 -17.04 10.76
CA PRO A 192 17.86 -17.92 10.36
C PRO A 192 17.31 -19.29 9.97
N VAL A 193 17.88 -19.90 8.93
CA VAL A 193 17.61 -21.31 8.58
C VAL A 193 18.67 -22.17 9.24
N LYS A 194 18.24 -23.07 10.10
CA LYS A 194 19.10 -24.01 10.81
C LYS A 194 19.30 -25.29 9.99
N PRO A 195 20.35 -26.09 10.28
CA PRO A 195 20.53 -27.38 9.63
C PRO A 195 19.30 -28.27 9.71
N GLU A 196 18.60 -28.28 10.85
CA GLU A 196 17.39 -29.11 11.04
C GLU A 196 16.21 -28.65 10.16
N ASP A 197 16.17 -27.37 9.77
CA ASP A 197 15.13 -26.86 8.86
C ASP A 197 15.35 -27.39 7.44
N LEU A 198 16.61 -27.66 7.04
CA LEU A 198 16.96 -28.22 5.73
C LEU A 198 16.53 -29.69 5.59
N ASP A 199 16.36 -30.39 6.70
CA ASP A 199 15.85 -31.77 6.73
C ASP A 199 14.32 -31.83 6.55
N ASN A 200 13.62 -30.68 6.61
CA ASN A 200 12.16 -30.57 6.61
C ASN A 200 11.65 -29.63 5.50
N LEU A 201 12.17 -29.77 4.27
CA LEU A 201 11.81 -28.93 3.12
C LEU A 201 10.63 -29.44 2.27
N ASP A 202 10.08 -30.63 2.59
CA ASP A 202 8.98 -31.28 1.86
C ASP A 202 7.58 -30.87 2.36
#